data_AF-X1EQE6-F1
#
_entry.id   AF-X1EQE6-F1
#
_cell.length_a   1.000
_cell.length_b   1.000
_cell.length_c   1.000
_cell.angle_alpha   90.00
_cell.angle_beta   90.00
_cell.angle_gamma   90.00
#
_symmetry.space_group_name_H-M   'P 1'
#
loop_
_entity.id
_entity.type
_entity.pdbx_description
1 polymer ?
#
loop_
_entity_poly.entity_id
_entity_poly.type
_entity_poly.pdbx_seq_one_letter_code
_entity_poly.pdbx_strand_id
1 'polypeptide(L)'
;IISPIKFLRIEYKIKKEIIQDNLYGVDIKEAAVDICKLRLWLWIIQKQKPEPLPNIDFNIRIGNSLIGYTNVESIKIDAEDISSWVKKADLTEIFMDRNNLIKKYYSMIDPSAQKKLKEDIDNLTQLFNKKLNEALQNDIKKENINSKSFEFSDLSLFHWIMEYSNVFEENNGFDIIIGNPPYFRVTFAPKSEQKIIGKLGILKNYHHGQGDIYYDFIVRCFELLKKGGHFVFITSRYWLESAYANYLKKFLKEKVN
;
A
#
# COMPACT_ATOMS: atom_id res chain seq x y z
N ILE A 1 0.78 -39.40 -16.23
CA ILE A 1 0.18 -39.21 -14.89
C ILE A 1 1.27 -38.63 -13.99
N ILE A 2 1.07 -37.42 -13.45
CA ILE A 2 2.03 -36.78 -12.54
C ILE A 2 1.97 -37.53 -11.21
N SER A 3 3.11 -37.95 -10.65
CA SER A 3 3.11 -38.65 -9.36
C SER A 3 2.61 -37.71 -8.24
N PRO A 4 1.96 -38.22 -7.19
CA PRO A 4 1.44 -37.39 -6.08
C PRO A 4 2.50 -36.47 -5.46
N ILE A 5 3.75 -36.96 -5.35
CA ILE A 5 4.89 -36.18 -4.85
C ILE A 5 5.26 -35.03 -5.80
N LYS A 6 5.21 -35.27 -7.12
CA LYS A 6 5.50 -34.24 -8.12
C LYS A 6 4.39 -33.18 -8.16
N PHE A 7 3.13 -33.57 -7.96
CA PHE A 7 2.00 -32.64 -7.82
C PHE A 7 2.14 -31.74 -6.58
N LEU A 8 2.47 -32.32 -5.42
CA LEU A 8 2.66 -31.57 -4.17
C LEU A 8 3.80 -30.54 -4.25
N ARG A 9 4.90 -30.88 -4.95
CA ARG A 9 6.01 -29.95 -5.21
C ARG A 9 5.61 -28.78 -6.09
N ILE A 10 4.81 -29.04 -7.12
CA ILE A 10 4.27 -28.00 -8.00
C ILE A 10 3.35 -27.07 -7.21
N GLU A 11 2.47 -27.61 -6.37
CA GLU A 11 1.56 -26.83 -5.53
C GLU A 11 2.33 -25.89 -4.57
N TYR A 12 3.37 -26.39 -3.90
CA TYR A 12 4.22 -25.56 -3.04
C TYR A 12 4.89 -24.42 -3.82
N LYS A 13 5.51 -24.73 -4.97
CA LYS A 13 6.20 -23.72 -5.78
C LYS A 13 5.25 -22.62 -6.23
N ILE A 14 4.05 -22.98 -6.70
CA ILE A 14 3.02 -22.03 -7.12
C ILE A 14 2.58 -21.16 -5.95
N LYS A 15 2.29 -21.75 -4.78
CA LYS A 15 1.90 -20.98 -3.58
C LYS A 15 2.99 -20.01 -3.16
N LYS A 16 4.25 -20.45 -3.17
CA LYS A 16 5.41 -19.61 -2.84
C LYS A 16 5.53 -18.42 -3.79
N GLU A 17 5.44 -18.66 -5.10
CA GLU A 17 5.49 -17.62 -6.14
C GLU A 17 4.31 -16.63 -6.03
N ILE A 18 3.09 -17.12 -5.77
CA ILE A 18 1.93 -16.25 -5.51
C ILE A 18 2.21 -15.32 -4.33
N ILE A 19 2.71 -15.86 -3.21
CA ILE A 19 2.89 -15.09 -1.99
C ILE A 19 4.05 -14.09 -2.10
N GLN A 20 5.15 -14.47 -2.76
CA GLN A 20 6.34 -13.64 -2.85
C GLN A 20 6.24 -12.58 -3.95
N ASP A 21 5.64 -12.91 -5.09
CA ASP A 21 5.74 -12.06 -6.28
C ASP A 21 4.40 -11.42 -6.67
N ASN A 22 3.28 -11.88 -6.12
CA ASN A 22 1.94 -11.45 -6.56
C ASN A 22 1.04 -10.93 -5.44
N LEU A 23 1.28 -11.34 -4.20
CA LEU A 23 0.44 -10.98 -3.05
C LEU A 23 1.09 -9.85 -2.25
N TYR A 24 0.33 -8.77 -2.07
CA TYR A 24 0.70 -7.61 -1.27
C TYR A 24 -0.45 -7.29 -0.33
N GLY A 25 -0.15 -6.73 0.84
CA GLY A 25 -1.18 -6.42 1.83
C GLY A 25 -0.71 -5.40 2.84
N VAL A 26 -1.61 -4.47 3.18
CA VAL A 26 -1.36 -3.43 4.18
C VAL A 26 -2.49 -3.41 5.20
N ASP A 27 -2.14 -3.30 6.47
CA ASP A 27 -3.09 -3.06 7.56
C ASP A 27 -2.48 -2.06 8.54
N ILE A 28 -3.31 -1.25 9.19
CA ILE A 28 -2.85 -0.28 10.18
C ILE A 28 -2.46 -0.96 11.51
N LYS A 29 -2.97 -2.18 11.77
CA LYS A 29 -2.69 -2.95 12.99
C LYS A 29 -1.59 -3.97 12.75
N GLU A 30 -0.48 -3.83 13.48
CA GLU A 30 0.62 -4.79 13.49
C GLU A 30 0.16 -6.24 13.72
N ALA A 31 -0.71 -6.44 14.72
CA ALA A 31 -1.25 -7.78 15.00
C ALA A 31 -2.00 -8.40 13.81
N ALA A 32 -2.69 -7.60 12.99
CA ALA A 32 -3.37 -8.10 11.79
C ALA A 32 -2.37 -8.51 10.71
N VAL A 33 -1.29 -7.74 10.54
CA VAL A 33 -0.17 -8.07 9.66
C VAL A 33 0.50 -9.38 10.08
N ASP A 34 0.80 -9.54 11.37
CA ASP A 34 1.46 -10.75 11.89
C ASP A 34 0.58 -12.00 11.73
N ILE A 35 -0.72 -11.88 12.04
CA ILE A 35 -1.68 -12.97 11.82
C ILE A 35 -1.78 -13.32 10.33
N CYS A 36 -1.75 -12.32 9.44
CA CYS A 36 -1.76 -12.53 8.00
C CYS A 36 -0.50 -13.30 7.56
N LYS A 37 0.69 -12.85 7.98
CA LYS A 37 1.96 -13.52 7.68
C LYS A 37 1.96 -14.97 8.16
N LEU A 38 1.51 -15.22 9.40
CA LEU A 38 1.37 -16.57 9.95
C LEU A 38 0.40 -17.44 9.14
N ARG A 39 -0.76 -16.91 8.75
CA ARG A 39 -1.74 -17.66 7.93
C ARG A 39 -1.19 -18.03 6.56
N LEU A 40 -0.43 -17.13 5.93
CA LEU A 40 0.24 -17.42 4.65
C LEU A 40 1.30 -18.52 4.81
N TRP A 41 2.09 -18.48 5.89
CA TRP A 41 3.05 -19.55 6.21
C TRP A 41 2.36 -20.90 6.44
N LEU A 42 1.27 -20.94 7.21
CA LEU A 42 0.49 -22.17 7.44
C LEU A 42 -0.10 -22.71 6.13
N TRP A 43 -0.54 -21.84 5.22
CA TRP A 43 -1.07 -22.25 3.91
C TRP A 43 -0.01 -22.92 3.02
N ILE A 44 1.26 -22.54 3.16
CA ILE A 44 2.39 -23.13 2.45
C ILE A 44 2.80 -24.49 3.05
N ILE A 45 2.89 -24.59 4.39
CA ILE A 45 3.50 -25.75 5.08
C ILE A 45 2.60 -27.01 5.06
N GLN A 46 1.29 -26.87 4.81
CA GLN A 46 0.28 -27.90 5.04
C GLN A 46 0.57 -29.34 4.52
N LYS A 47 1.55 -29.59 3.62
CA LYS A 47 1.75 -30.92 3.01
C LYS A 47 3.20 -31.39 2.73
N GLN A 48 4.28 -30.75 3.23
CA GLN A 48 5.67 -31.18 2.94
C GLN A 48 6.63 -31.11 4.14
N LYS A 49 7.81 -31.75 4.01
CA LYS A 49 8.97 -31.47 4.87
C LYS A 49 9.27 -29.96 4.77
N PRO A 50 9.51 -29.26 5.89
CA PRO A 50 9.63 -27.81 5.88
C PRO A 50 10.85 -27.38 5.07
N GLU A 51 10.61 -26.86 3.86
CA GLU A 51 11.53 -25.91 3.25
C GLU A 51 11.51 -24.61 4.06
N PRO A 52 12.58 -23.79 4.02
CA PRO A 52 12.58 -22.49 4.68
C PRO A 52 11.38 -21.67 4.22
N LEU A 53 10.69 -21.07 5.18
CA LEU A 53 9.54 -20.22 4.89
C LEU A 53 9.96 -19.06 3.99
N PRO A 54 9.18 -18.72 2.96
CA PRO A 54 9.46 -17.54 2.17
C PRO A 54 9.39 -16.31 3.08
N ASN A 55 10.39 -15.44 2.96
CA ASN A 55 10.31 -14.13 3.57
C ASN A 55 9.31 -13.28 2.76
N ILE A 56 8.43 -12.59 3.49
CA ILE A 56 7.32 -11.78 2.95
C ILE A 56 7.28 -10.40 3.62
N ASP A 57 8.39 -9.96 4.23
CA ASP A 57 8.49 -8.73 5.01
C ASP A 57 8.29 -7.46 4.18
N PHE A 58 8.46 -7.56 2.87
CA PHE A 58 8.21 -6.47 1.93
C PHE A 58 6.84 -6.58 1.24
N ASN A 59 6.12 -7.70 1.41
CA ASN A 59 4.82 -7.94 0.81
C ASN A 59 3.67 -7.52 1.74
N ILE A 60 3.77 -7.90 3.02
CA ILE A 60 2.75 -7.58 4.03
C ILE A 60 3.31 -6.53 5.00
N ARG A 61 2.71 -5.33 4.97
CA ARG A 61 3.25 -4.10 5.59
C ARG A 61 2.26 -3.46 6.55
N ILE A 62 2.78 -2.67 7.47
CA ILE A 62 1.98 -1.90 8.43
C ILE A 62 1.83 -0.49 7.90
N GLY A 63 0.60 0.06 7.92
CA GLY A 63 0.35 1.45 7.57
C GLY A 63 -1.11 1.79 7.29
N ASN A 64 -1.39 3.08 7.18
CA ASN A 64 -2.68 3.62 6.81
C ASN A 64 -2.77 3.71 5.28
N SER A 65 -3.47 2.75 4.68
CA SER A 65 -3.67 2.66 3.22
C SER A 65 -4.40 3.87 2.60
N LEU A 66 -5.11 4.67 3.39
CA LEU A 66 -5.76 5.89 2.93
C LEU A 66 -4.83 7.10 2.91
N ILE A 67 -3.65 7.08 3.55
CA ILE A 67 -2.83 8.27 3.73
C ILE A 67 -1.41 8.02 3.23
N GLY A 68 -1.08 8.67 2.11
CA GLY A 68 0.20 8.58 1.43
C GLY A 68 0.07 8.89 -0.06
N TYR A 69 1.20 8.85 -0.75
CA TYR A 69 1.27 9.05 -2.20
C TYR A 69 0.95 7.74 -2.92
N THR A 70 0.11 7.82 -3.95
CA THR A 70 -0.33 6.69 -4.79
C THR A 70 0.25 6.71 -6.19
N ASN A 71 0.71 7.87 -6.65
CA ASN A 71 1.42 8.01 -7.91
C ASN A 71 2.49 9.11 -7.78
N VAL A 72 3.55 8.98 -8.59
CA VAL A 72 4.68 9.93 -8.59
C VAL A 72 4.26 11.31 -9.08
N GLU A 73 3.23 11.40 -9.92
CA GLU A 73 2.74 12.64 -10.55
C GLU A 73 1.95 13.54 -9.60
N SER A 74 1.38 12.97 -8.54
CA SER A 74 0.64 13.69 -7.50
C SER A 74 1.53 14.44 -6.53
N ILE A 75 2.84 14.17 -6.56
CA ILE A 75 3.81 14.86 -5.72
C ILE A 75 4.02 16.27 -6.31
N LYS A 76 3.40 17.28 -5.71
CA LYS A 76 3.58 18.69 -6.10
C LYS A 76 4.85 19.23 -5.45
N ILE A 77 5.97 18.97 -6.11
CA ILE A 77 7.29 19.37 -5.62
C ILE A 77 7.51 20.86 -5.94
N ASP A 78 7.61 21.71 -4.91
CA ASP A 78 8.15 23.06 -5.11
C ASP A 78 9.61 22.97 -5.53
N ALA A 79 9.98 23.81 -6.51
CA ALA A 79 11.22 23.74 -7.25
C ALA A 79 12.51 23.93 -6.39
N GLU A 80 12.37 24.35 -5.15
CA GLU A 80 13.50 24.76 -4.30
C GLU A 80 13.82 23.76 -3.18
N ASP A 81 12.82 23.09 -2.59
CA ASP A 81 13.04 22.23 -1.41
C ASP A 81 13.30 20.74 -1.74
N ILE A 82 12.71 20.17 -2.79
CA ILE A 82 12.84 18.72 -3.10
C ILE A 82 13.39 18.47 -4.51
N SER A 83 13.07 19.29 -5.52
CA SER A 83 13.61 19.10 -6.89
C SER A 83 15.09 19.43 -7.02
N SER A 84 15.67 20.14 -6.04
CA SER A 84 17.11 20.29 -5.88
C SER A 84 17.81 18.97 -5.55
N TRP A 85 17.06 17.97 -5.04
CA TRP A 85 17.58 16.67 -4.61
C TRP A 85 17.02 15.47 -5.39
N VAL A 86 15.84 15.58 -6.01
CA VAL A 86 15.13 14.43 -6.60
C VAL A 86 14.29 14.85 -7.82
N LYS A 87 14.64 14.38 -9.01
CA LYS A 87 13.80 14.40 -10.22
C LYS A 87 12.99 13.11 -10.35
N LYS A 88 11.95 13.09 -11.19
CA LYS A 88 11.17 11.86 -11.51
C LYS A 88 12.09 10.71 -11.96
N ALA A 89 13.14 11.03 -12.72
CA ALA A 89 14.17 10.07 -13.13
C ALA A 89 14.92 9.47 -11.92
N ASP A 90 15.33 10.30 -10.96
CA ASP A 90 16.05 9.87 -9.76
C ASP A 90 15.15 9.01 -8.83
N LEU A 91 13.86 9.34 -8.70
CA LEU A 91 12.91 8.47 -7.96
C LEU A 91 12.82 7.08 -8.56
N THR A 92 12.78 7.01 -9.89
CA THR A 92 12.74 5.76 -10.63
C THR A 92 14.01 4.94 -10.35
N GLU A 93 15.18 5.58 -10.40
CA GLU A 93 16.48 4.95 -10.09
C GLU A 93 16.51 4.41 -8.64
N ILE A 94 16.06 5.21 -7.68
CA ILE A 94 15.95 4.81 -6.27
C ILE A 94 15.03 3.61 -6.08
N PHE A 95 13.87 3.61 -6.75
CA PHE A 95 12.94 2.48 -6.72
C PHE A 95 13.58 1.23 -7.30
N MET A 96 14.30 1.35 -8.42
CA MET A 96 15.04 0.26 -9.03
C MET A 96 16.11 -0.29 -8.09
N ASP A 97 16.91 0.57 -7.47
CA ASP A 97 17.95 0.17 -6.51
C ASP A 97 17.35 -0.58 -5.31
N ARG A 98 16.29 -0.03 -4.70
CA ARG A 98 15.57 -0.69 -3.61
C ARG A 98 15.01 -2.05 -4.05
N ASN A 99 14.36 -2.11 -5.21
CA ASN A 99 13.78 -3.34 -5.75
C ASN A 99 14.87 -4.39 -6.02
N ASN A 100 16.04 -3.98 -6.51
CA ASN A 100 17.19 -4.86 -6.75
C ASN A 100 17.75 -5.43 -5.43
N LEU A 101 17.84 -4.60 -4.38
CA LEU A 101 18.24 -5.06 -3.05
C LEU A 101 17.23 -6.07 -2.48
N ILE A 102 15.92 -5.84 -2.65
CA ILE A 102 14.87 -6.78 -2.22
C ILE A 102 14.97 -8.11 -2.99
N LYS A 103 15.19 -8.08 -4.31
CA LYS A 103 15.41 -9.29 -5.12
C LYS A 103 16.63 -10.07 -4.62
N LYS A 104 17.74 -9.37 -4.33
CA LYS A 104 18.96 -9.96 -3.77
C LYS A 104 18.69 -10.57 -2.38
N TYR A 105 17.92 -9.89 -1.54
CA TYR A 105 17.53 -10.33 -0.21
C TYR A 105 16.78 -11.66 -0.21
N TYR A 106 15.83 -11.83 -1.13
CA TYR A 106 15.09 -13.10 -1.28
C TYR A 106 15.93 -14.25 -1.84
N SER A 107 16.99 -13.96 -2.59
CA SER A 107 17.92 -14.97 -3.10
C SER A 107 19.04 -15.35 -2.12
N MET A 108 19.19 -14.60 -1.03
CA MET A 108 20.31 -14.76 -0.08
C MET A 108 20.09 -15.96 0.84
N ILE A 109 21.08 -16.85 0.92
CA ILE A 109 21.05 -18.04 1.81
C ILE A 109 21.70 -17.73 3.16
N ASP A 110 22.78 -16.94 3.17
CA ASP A 110 23.51 -16.62 4.40
C ASP A 110 22.68 -15.70 5.33
N PRO A 111 22.35 -16.13 6.56
CA PRO A 111 21.50 -15.34 7.46
C PRO A 111 22.13 -14.01 7.88
N SER A 112 23.45 -13.94 8.04
CA SER A 112 24.13 -12.71 8.47
C SER A 112 24.10 -11.64 7.38
N ALA A 113 24.47 -12.01 6.15
CA ALA A 113 24.37 -11.16 4.98
C ALA A 113 22.92 -10.77 4.67
N GLN A 114 21.97 -11.71 4.84
CA GLN A 114 20.54 -11.42 4.66
C GLN A 114 20.05 -10.38 5.66
N LYS A 115 20.44 -10.49 6.94
CA LYS A 115 20.12 -9.49 7.98
C LYS A 115 20.72 -8.13 7.65
N LYS A 116 21.99 -8.05 7.25
CA LYS A 116 22.63 -6.79 6.87
C LYS A 116 21.92 -6.13 5.67
N LEU A 117 21.58 -6.93 4.66
CA LEU A 117 20.86 -6.44 3.49
C LEU A 117 19.45 -5.94 3.84
N LYS A 118 18.77 -6.58 4.80
CA LYS A 118 17.50 -6.07 5.35
C LYS A 118 17.68 -4.70 5.98
N GLU A 119 18.71 -4.52 6.81
CA GLU A 119 19.03 -3.24 7.45
C GLU A 119 19.32 -2.15 6.40
N ASP A 120 20.08 -2.47 5.35
CA ASP A 120 20.35 -1.55 4.24
C ASP A 120 19.07 -1.12 3.52
N ILE A 121 18.16 -2.07 3.22
CA ILE A 121 16.86 -1.78 2.60
C ILE A 121 15.99 -0.91 3.51
N ASP A 122 15.98 -1.20 4.81
CA ASP A 122 15.17 -0.45 5.78
C ASP A 122 15.71 0.97 5.97
N ASN A 123 17.02 1.16 6.04
CA ASN A 123 17.67 2.47 6.09
C ASN A 123 17.35 3.31 4.85
N LEU A 124 17.45 2.70 3.66
CA LEU A 124 17.07 3.34 2.40
C LEU A 124 15.60 3.75 2.43
N THR A 125 14.71 2.82 2.80
CA THR A 125 13.26 3.06 2.88
C THR A 125 12.93 4.20 3.85
N GLN A 126 13.54 4.23 5.04
CA GLN A 126 13.35 5.28 6.03
C GLN A 126 13.80 6.66 5.54
N LEU A 127 14.96 6.74 4.88
CA LEU A 127 15.48 7.99 4.33
C LEU A 127 14.49 8.61 3.34
N PHE A 128 13.88 7.79 2.49
CA PHE A 128 12.90 8.27 1.52
C PHE A 128 11.54 8.58 2.13
N ASN A 129 11.03 7.73 3.02
CA ASN A 129 9.78 8.01 3.70
C ASN A 129 9.87 9.32 4.49
N LYS A 130 11.03 9.64 5.10
CA LYS A 130 11.25 10.95 5.72
C LYS A 130 11.03 12.10 4.74
N LYS A 131 11.60 12.02 3.53
CA LYS A 131 11.44 13.05 2.49
C LYS A 131 10.01 13.15 1.97
N LEU A 132 9.36 12.01 1.71
CA LEU A 132 7.97 11.98 1.26
C LEU A 132 7.03 12.53 2.33
N ASN A 133 7.31 12.27 3.60
CA ASN A 133 6.59 12.83 4.72
C ASN A 133 6.70 14.36 4.75
N GLU A 134 7.92 14.90 4.61
CA GLU A 134 8.16 16.35 4.52
C GLU A 134 7.41 16.99 3.34
N ALA A 135 7.44 16.36 2.17
CA ALA A 135 6.70 16.80 0.98
C ALA A 135 5.19 16.87 1.26
N LEU A 136 4.64 15.79 1.81
CA LEU A 136 3.22 15.69 2.11
C LEU A 136 2.79 16.72 3.19
N GLN A 137 3.64 16.98 4.18
CA GLN A 137 3.41 18.05 5.16
C GLN A 137 3.29 19.42 4.48
N ASN A 138 4.15 19.71 3.50
CA ASN A 138 4.13 20.99 2.79
C ASN A 138 2.87 21.13 1.93
N ASP A 139 2.46 20.08 1.22
CA ASP A 139 1.21 20.06 0.46
C ASP A 139 -0.01 20.30 1.37
N ILE A 140 -0.02 19.69 2.55
CA ILE A 140 -1.07 19.88 3.55
C ILE A 140 -1.10 21.31 4.11
N LYS A 141 0.06 21.95 4.33
CA LYS A 141 0.15 23.34 4.80
C LYS A 141 -0.41 24.33 3.76
N LYS A 142 -0.12 24.13 2.47
CA LYS A 142 -0.65 24.97 1.37
C LYS A 142 -2.17 24.96 1.31
N GLU A 143 -2.78 23.84 1.68
CA GLU A 143 -4.24 23.67 1.75
C GLU A 143 -4.88 24.33 3.00
N ASN A 144 -4.22 25.33 3.62
CA ASN A 144 -4.66 26.11 4.79
C ASN A 144 -5.09 25.27 6.00
N ILE A 145 -4.50 24.09 6.21
CA ILE A 145 -4.71 23.35 7.46
C ILE A 145 -3.79 23.94 8.51
N ASN A 146 -4.37 24.42 9.61
CA ASN A 146 -3.61 24.85 10.77
C ASN A 146 -2.82 23.65 11.33
N SER A 147 -1.54 23.55 10.94
CA SER A 147 -0.61 22.45 11.25
C SER A 147 -0.26 22.36 12.74
N LYS A 148 -0.71 23.32 13.55
CA LYS A 148 -0.56 23.32 15.02
C LYS A 148 -1.39 22.24 15.74
N SER A 149 -2.17 21.42 15.03
CA SER A 149 -3.25 20.62 15.64
C SER A 149 -3.14 19.10 15.56
N PHE A 150 -2.06 18.54 15.01
CA PHE A 150 -1.79 17.09 15.06
C PHE A 150 -0.31 16.78 14.78
N GLU A 151 0.21 15.72 15.39
CA GLU A 151 1.55 15.22 15.05
C GLU A 151 1.46 14.34 13.79
N PHE A 152 2.37 14.57 12.84
CA PHE A 152 2.41 13.84 11.57
C PHE A 152 2.82 12.36 11.76
N SER A 153 3.51 12.07 12.88
CA SER A 153 3.85 10.73 13.35
C SER A 153 2.64 9.84 13.57
N ASP A 154 1.48 10.41 13.93
CA ASP A 154 0.28 9.64 14.28
C ASP A 154 -0.46 9.08 13.06
N LEU A 155 -0.11 9.52 11.84
CA LEU A 155 -0.85 9.17 10.62
C LEU A 155 -0.52 7.77 10.08
N SER A 156 0.52 7.11 10.63
CA SER A 156 0.98 5.80 10.17
C SER A 156 1.10 5.73 8.65
N LEU A 157 1.78 6.71 8.05
CA LEU A 157 1.76 6.94 6.60
C LEU A 157 2.20 5.72 5.78
N PHE A 158 1.52 5.52 4.66
CA PHE A 158 1.81 4.46 3.71
C PHE A 158 1.98 5.02 2.30
N HIS A 159 3.23 5.31 1.92
CA HIS A 159 3.55 5.76 0.57
C HIS A 159 3.60 4.57 -0.38
N TRP A 160 2.47 4.24 -1.01
CA TRP A 160 2.30 3.12 -1.93
C TRP A 160 3.40 3.03 -3.00
N ILE A 161 3.76 4.17 -3.59
CA ILE A 161 4.81 4.26 -4.62
C ILE A 161 6.18 3.80 -4.14
N MET A 162 6.45 3.88 -2.84
CA MET A 162 7.72 3.45 -2.25
C MET A 162 7.61 2.05 -1.66
N GLU A 163 6.56 1.79 -0.88
CA GLU A 163 6.37 0.51 -0.20
C GLU A 163 6.25 -0.65 -1.20
N TYR A 164 5.49 -0.43 -2.29
CA TYR A 164 5.26 -1.38 -3.39
C TYR A 164 5.77 -0.85 -4.72
N SER A 165 6.93 -0.20 -4.71
CA SER A 165 7.60 0.36 -5.90
C SER A 165 7.68 -0.63 -7.06
N ASN A 166 7.94 -1.91 -6.80
CA ASN A 166 8.01 -2.94 -7.83
C ASN A 166 6.66 -3.13 -8.58
N VAL A 167 5.52 -3.01 -7.90
CA VAL A 167 4.20 -3.14 -8.53
C VAL A 167 3.95 -1.98 -9.50
N PHE A 168 4.31 -0.76 -9.10
CA PHE A 168 4.11 0.43 -9.93
C PHE A 168 5.12 0.52 -11.08
N GLU A 169 6.38 0.16 -10.85
CA GLU A 169 7.41 0.13 -11.88
C GLU A 169 7.16 -0.96 -12.94
N GLU A 170 6.83 -2.18 -12.51
CA GLU A 170 6.72 -3.32 -13.43
C GLU A 170 5.33 -3.40 -14.09
N ASN A 171 4.26 -3.05 -13.37
CA ASN A 171 2.87 -3.26 -13.82
C ASN A 171 2.01 -1.99 -13.90
N ASN A 172 2.58 -0.82 -13.55
CA ASN A 172 1.86 0.46 -13.50
C ASN A 172 0.61 0.40 -12.60
N GLY A 173 0.68 -0.37 -11.51
CA GLY A 173 -0.40 -0.58 -10.54
C GLY A 173 -0.82 -2.04 -10.41
N PHE A 174 -1.79 -2.29 -9.53
CA PHE A 174 -2.32 -3.62 -9.26
C PHE A 174 -3.29 -4.08 -10.33
N ASP A 175 -3.22 -5.36 -10.70
CA ASP A 175 -4.22 -6.07 -11.49
C ASP A 175 -5.56 -6.16 -10.76
N ILE A 176 -5.50 -6.60 -9.49
CA ILE A 176 -6.67 -6.87 -8.67
C ILE A 176 -6.41 -6.34 -7.26
N ILE A 177 -7.37 -5.62 -6.70
CA ILE A 177 -7.37 -5.24 -5.28
C ILE A 177 -8.59 -5.84 -4.60
N ILE A 178 -8.39 -6.51 -3.47
CA ILE A 178 -9.46 -7.11 -2.69
C ILE A 178 -9.44 -6.52 -1.29
N GLY A 179 -10.60 -6.16 -0.75
CA GLY A 179 -10.69 -5.54 0.58
C GLY A 179 -11.93 -5.94 1.37
N ASN A 180 -11.73 -6.08 2.68
CA ASN A 180 -12.80 -6.01 3.68
C ASN A 180 -12.53 -4.78 4.55
N PRO A 181 -12.99 -3.60 4.13
CA PRO A 181 -12.63 -2.32 4.74
C PRO A 181 -13.35 -2.13 6.08
N PRO A 182 -12.91 -1.17 6.92
CA PRO A 182 -13.58 -0.89 8.17
C PRO A 182 -14.94 -0.19 7.99
N TYR A 183 -15.92 -0.57 8.82
CA TYR A 183 -17.30 -0.08 8.76
C TYR A 183 -17.61 0.93 9.87
N PHE A 184 -17.08 2.14 9.74
CA PHE A 184 -17.43 3.26 10.63
C PHE A 184 -17.42 4.58 9.86
N ARG A 185 -18.09 5.61 10.39
CA ARG A 185 -18.11 6.94 9.76
C ARG A 185 -16.78 7.65 9.91
N VAL A 186 -16.37 8.43 8.91
CA VAL A 186 -15.15 9.26 8.94
C VAL A 186 -15.04 10.09 10.22
N THR A 187 -16.16 10.56 10.78
CA THR A 187 -16.20 11.33 12.04
C THR A 187 -15.64 10.59 13.27
N PHE A 188 -15.55 9.25 13.23
CA PHE A 188 -14.93 8.42 14.28
C PHE A 188 -13.44 8.13 14.04
N ALA A 189 -12.89 8.45 12.87
CA ALA A 189 -11.44 8.37 12.64
C ALA A 189 -10.70 9.37 13.53
N PRO A 190 -9.38 9.22 13.75
CA PRO A 190 -8.58 10.27 14.39
C PRO A 190 -8.76 11.63 13.71
N LYS A 191 -8.74 12.72 14.50
CA LYS A 191 -8.97 14.08 14.00
C LYS A 191 -7.94 14.53 12.96
N SER A 192 -6.73 14.00 13.03
CA SER A 192 -5.67 14.19 12.04
C SER A 192 -6.08 13.60 10.69
N GLU A 193 -6.52 12.34 10.67
CA GLU A 193 -6.99 11.66 9.46
C GLU A 193 -8.20 12.35 8.82
N GLN A 194 -9.19 12.74 9.63
CA GLN A 194 -10.39 13.46 9.16
C GLN A 194 -10.04 14.72 8.35
N LYS A 195 -8.96 15.43 8.71
CA LYS A 195 -8.55 16.67 8.05
C LYS A 195 -7.82 16.43 6.73
N ILE A 196 -7.21 15.26 6.57
CA ILE A 196 -6.24 14.99 5.50
C ILE A 196 -6.84 14.11 4.40
N ILE A 197 -7.59 13.06 4.73
CA ILE A 197 -8.09 12.06 3.75
C ILE A 197 -8.73 12.74 2.53
N GLY A 198 -9.65 13.67 2.77
CA GLY A 198 -10.35 14.43 1.73
C GLY A 198 -9.51 15.45 0.96
N LYS A 199 -8.19 15.46 1.11
CA LYS A 199 -7.27 16.36 0.39
C LYS A 199 -6.27 15.61 -0.48
N LEU A 200 -6.24 14.28 -0.38
CA LEU A 200 -5.24 13.47 -1.06
C LEU A 200 -5.75 13.01 -2.43
N GLY A 201 -4.93 13.18 -3.46
CA GLY A 201 -5.17 12.58 -4.78
C GLY A 201 -6.58 12.83 -5.31
N ILE A 202 -7.24 11.75 -5.74
CA ILE A 202 -8.62 11.76 -6.25
C ILE A 202 -9.67 11.88 -5.14
N LEU A 203 -9.33 11.55 -3.88
CA LEU A 203 -10.26 11.65 -2.74
C LEU A 203 -10.76 13.09 -2.54
N LYS A 204 -9.97 14.10 -2.89
CA LYS A 204 -10.42 15.51 -2.87
C LYS A 204 -11.70 15.78 -3.66
N ASN A 205 -11.96 14.96 -4.68
CA ASN A 205 -13.15 15.09 -5.53
C ASN A 205 -14.29 14.16 -5.09
N TYR A 206 -13.98 13.14 -4.28
CA TYR A 206 -14.91 12.08 -3.89
C TYR A 206 -14.71 11.70 -2.43
N HIS A 207 -14.85 12.68 -1.54
CA HIS A 207 -14.82 12.47 -0.10
C HIS A 207 -15.98 13.24 0.55
N HIS A 208 -16.57 12.64 1.58
CA HIS A 208 -17.53 13.31 2.45
C HIS A 208 -17.17 13.02 3.90
N GLY A 209 -16.82 14.05 4.66
CA GLY A 209 -16.34 13.90 6.05
C GLY A 209 -17.33 13.30 7.06
N GLN A 210 -18.57 13.02 6.62
CA GLN A 210 -19.60 12.32 7.41
C GLN A 210 -20.01 10.96 6.84
N GLY A 211 -19.46 10.55 5.69
CA GLY A 211 -19.72 9.24 5.07
C GLY A 211 -19.05 8.09 5.83
N ASP A 212 -19.31 6.87 5.38
CA ASP A 212 -18.56 5.70 5.87
C ASP A 212 -17.16 5.72 5.28
N ILE A 213 -16.15 5.47 6.12
CA ILE A 213 -14.75 5.56 5.72
C ILE A 213 -14.40 4.59 4.58
N TYR A 214 -15.10 3.44 4.48
CA TYR A 214 -14.84 2.48 3.40
C TYR A 214 -15.14 3.02 2.00
N TYR A 215 -15.96 4.07 1.88
CA TYR A 215 -16.15 4.77 0.61
C TYR A 215 -14.81 5.35 0.11
N ASP A 216 -14.01 5.91 1.02
CA ASP A 216 -12.69 6.44 0.71
C ASP A 216 -11.71 5.32 0.33
N PHE A 217 -11.84 4.12 0.90
CA PHE A 217 -11.03 2.95 0.49
C PHE A 217 -11.31 2.55 -0.95
N ILE A 218 -12.59 2.50 -1.35
CA ILE A 218 -12.98 2.16 -2.73
C ILE A 218 -12.44 3.20 -3.72
N VAL A 219 -12.59 4.49 -3.39
CA VAL A 219 -12.06 5.58 -4.23
C VAL A 219 -10.54 5.52 -4.32
N ARG A 220 -9.84 5.31 -3.20
CA ARG A 220 -8.38 5.20 -3.14
C ARG A 220 -7.85 4.06 -4.00
N CYS A 221 -8.54 2.92 -4.03
CA CYS A 221 -8.13 1.75 -4.82
C CYS A 221 -8.01 2.07 -6.31
N PHE A 222 -8.81 2.99 -6.83
CA PHE A 222 -8.74 3.38 -8.23
C PHE A 222 -7.38 3.96 -8.64
N GLU A 223 -6.70 4.68 -7.75
CA GLU A 223 -5.36 5.22 -8.02
C GLU A 223 -4.27 4.15 -7.98
N LEU A 224 -4.55 3.04 -7.31
CA LEU A 224 -3.61 1.93 -7.12
C LEU A 224 -3.73 0.89 -8.24
N LEU A 225 -4.88 0.81 -8.89
CA LEU A 225 -5.12 -0.11 -10.00
C LEU A 225 -4.40 0.35 -11.26
N LYS A 226 -3.87 -0.61 -12.01
CA LYS A 226 -3.47 -0.35 -13.38
C LYS A 226 -4.70 -0.15 -14.27
N LYS A 227 -4.49 0.40 -15.47
CA LYS A 227 -5.57 0.55 -16.45
C LYS A 227 -6.20 -0.82 -16.76
N GLY A 228 -7.52 -0.93 -16.55
CA GLY A 228 -8.27 -2.16 -16.75
C GLY A 228 -8.20 -3.15 -15.58
N GLY A 229 -7.57 -2.78 -14.45
CA GLY A 229 -7.60 -3.57 -13.23
C GLY A 229 -8.98 -3.60 -12.57
N HIS A 230 -9.15 -4.52 -11.63
CA HIS A 230 -10.42 -4.76 -10.95
C HIS A 230 -10.29 -4.60 -9.43
N PHE A 231 -11.32 -4.09 -8.77
CA PHE A 231 -11.41 -4.14 -7.32
C PHE A 231 -12.62 -4.96 -6.86
N VAL A 232 -12.47 -5.66 -5.73
CA VAL A 232 -13.53 -6.44 -5.10
C VAL A 232 -13.58 -6.10 -3.62
N PHE A 233 -14.70 -5.53 -3.18
CA PHE A 233 -14.87 -5.11 -1.79
C PHE A 233 -16.08 -5.77 -1.16
N ILE A 234 -15.90 -6.30 0.05
CA ILE A 234 -17.03 -6.60 0.92
C ILE A 234 -17.56 -5.25 1.41
N THR A 235 -18.86 -5.00 1.23
CA THR A 235 -19.49 -3.72 1.61
C THR A 235 -20.83 -3.96 2.28
N SER A 236 -21.29 -2.98 3.07
CA SER A 236 -22.68 -2.97 3.53
C SER A 236 -23.60 -2.54 2.39
N ARG A 237 -24.88 -2.96 2.40
CA ARG A 237 -25.86 -2.55 1.37
C ARG A 237 -26.18 -1.04 1.38
N TYR A 238 -26.01 -0.39 2.54
CA TYR A 238 -26.56 0.94 2.82
C TYR A 238 -26.11 2.06 1.89
N TRP A 239 -24.96 1.93 1.21
CA TRP A 239 -24.44 2.97 0.32
C TRP A 239 -25.32 3.21 -0.92
N LEU A 240 -26.15 2.23 -1.31
CA LEU A 240 -27.11 2.39 -2.41
C LEU A 240 -28.14 3.49 -2.10
N GLU A 241 -28.63 3.50 -0.86
CA GLU A 241 -29.77 4.34 -0.43
C GLU A 241 -29.31 5.63 0.27
N SER A 242 -28.13 5.62 0.91
CA SER A 242 -27.63 6.75 1.70
C SER A 242 -27.30 7.99 0.85
N ALA A 243 -27.75 9.16 1.30
CA ALA A 243 -27.33 10.45 0.73
C ALA A 243 -25.84 10.73 0.98
N TYR A 244 -25.29 10.25 2.10
CA TYR A 244 -23.87 10.37 2.40
C TYR A 244 -23.00 9.58 1.42
N ALA A 245 -23.55 8.58 0.71
CA ALA A 245 -22.82 7.81 -0.30
C ALA A 245 -22.89 8.43 -1.71
N ASN A 246 -23.48 9.62 -1.87
CA ASN A 246 -23.65 10.24 -3.19
C ASN A 246 -22.31 10.52 -3.89
N TYR A 247 -21.25 10.81 -3.15
CA TYR A 247 -19.91 10.98 -3.72
C TYR A 247 -19.31 9.66 -4.22
N LEU A 248 -19.52 8.55 -3.51
CA LEU A 248 -19.13 7.22 -3.97
C LEU A 248 -19.92 6.83 -5.22
N LYS A 249 -21.24 7.04 -5.22
CA LYS A 249 -22.10 6.81 -6.40
C LYS A 249 -21.64 7.63 -7.60
N LYS A 250 -21.28 8.91 -7.39
CA LYS A 250 -20.69 9.79 -8.41
C LYS A 250 -19.36 9.23 -8.93
N PHE A 251 -18.45 8.86 -8.03
CA PHE A 251 -17.18 8.24 -8.38
C PHE A 251 -17.37 7.00 -9.26
N LEU A 252 -18.19 6.05 -8.81
CA LEU A 252 -18.46 4.81 -9.53
C LEU A 252 -19.01 5.11 -10.93
N LYS A 253 -19.99 6.01 -11.05
CA LYS A 253 -20.57 6.40 -12.35
C LYS A 253 -19.55 7.05 -13.30
N GLU A 254 -18.60 7.82 -12.77
CA GLU A 254 -17.66 8.59 -13.59
C GLU A 254 -16.37 7.83 -13.93
N LYS A 255 -15.98 6.85 -13.09
CA LYS A 255 -14.66 6.22 -13.14
C LYS A 255 -14.70 4.71 -13.34
N VAL A 256 -15.83 4.06 -13.06
CA VAL A 256 -15.98 2.61 -13.15
C VAL A 256 -16.97 2.30 -14.25
N ASN A 257 -16.54 1.45 -15.19
CA ASN A 257 -17.32 1.03 -16.36
C ASN A 257 -18.10 -0.25 -16.05
#